data_AF-A0A5B8RI69-F1
#
_entry.id   AF-A0A5B8RI69-F1
#
_cell.length_a   1.000
_cell.length_b   1.000
_cell.length_c   1.000
_cell.angle_alpha   90.00
_cell.angle_beta   90.00
_cell.angle_gamma   90.00
#
_symmetry.space_group_name_H-M   'P 1'
#
loop_
_entity.id
_entity.type
_entity.pdbx_description
1 polymer ?
#
loop_
_entity_poly.entity_id
_entity_poly.type
_entity_poly.pdbx_seq_one_letter_code
_entity_poly.pdbx_strand_id
1 'polypeptide(L)'
;MKGGTITISNIGAIGGTVATPIINKPELAIVALGATQRLPRFDAEDRVVARRIMPISWSGDHRVIDGATMARFSNHWKRLLEQPALMFAEAG
;
A
#
# COMPACT_ATOMS: atom_id res chain seq x y z
N MET A 1 2.28 -17.78 15.13
CA MET A 1 3.10 -16.60 15.49
C MET A 1 2.35 -15.78 16.51
N LYS A 2 2.98 -15.34 17.60
CA LYS A 2 2.37 -14.45 18.60
C LYS A 2 3.04 -13.08 18.50
N GLY A 3 2.29 -12.00 18.74
CA GLY A 3 2.85 -10.64 18.86
C GLY A 3 2.93 -9.80 17.57
N GLY A 4 2.25 -10.19 16.48
CA GLY A 4 2.10 -9.32 15.30
C GLY A 4 1.28 -8.07 15.63
N THR A 5 1.63 -6.94 15.02
CA THR A 5 0.98 -5.63 15.22
C THR A 5 0.34 -5.09 13.94
N ILE A 6 0.82 -5.53 12.79
CA ILE A 6 0.31 -5.22 11.46
C ILE A 6 0.71 -6.33 10.48
N THR A 7 -0.15 -6.67 9.53
CA THR A 7 0.12 -7.69 8.52
C THR A 7 0.32 -7.07 7.14
N ILE A 8 1.32 -7.59 6.41
CA ILE A 8 1.53 -7.34 4.97
C ILE A 8 1.32 -8.67 4.23
N SER A 9 0.41 -8.68 3.27
CA SER A 9 0.10 -9.83 2.42
C SER A 9 0.50 -9.55 0.97
N ASN A 10 1.57 -10.20 0.49
CA ASN A 10 2.01 -10.04 -0.91
C ASN A 10 1.33 -11.07 -1.83
N ILE A 11 0.08 -10.83 -2.19
CA ILE A 11 -0.66 -11.69 -3.13
C ILE A 11 -0.08 -11.59 -4.56
N GLY A 12 0.53 -10.46 -4.90
CA GLY A 12 1.14 -10.20 -6.19
C GLY A 12 2.26 -11.16 -6.59
N ALA A 13 2.84 -11.88 -5.63
CA ALA A 13 3.81 -12.94 -5.88
C ALA A 13 3.20 -14.15 -6.62
N ILE A 14 1.90 -14.39 -6.45
CA ILE A 14 1.14 -15.44 -7.16
C ILE A 14 0.38 -14.82 -8.34
N GLY A 15 -0.24 -13.66 -8.12
CA GLY A 15 -1.03 -12.93 -9.10
C GLY A 15 -2.14 -12.10 -8.45
N GLY A 16 -2.92 -11.39 -9.27
CA GLY A 16 -4.01 -10.53 -8.81
C GLY A 16 -3.63 -9.06 -8.69
N THR A 17 -4.65 -8.19 -8.74
CA THR A 17 -4.48 -6.73 -8.70
C THR A 17 -4.98 -6.17 -7.38
N VAL A 18 -6.26 -6.33 -7.08
CA VAL A 18 -6.93 -5.79 -5.88
C VAL A 18 -7.48 -6.94 -5.07
N ALA A 19 -7.47 -6.80 -3.74
CA ALA A 19 -8.10 -7.73 -2.82
C ALA A 19 -8.83 -6.99 -1.69
N THR A 20 -9.63 -7.73 -0.93
CA THR A 20 -10.23 -7.28 0.33
C THR A 20 -9.63 -8.12 1.46
N PRO A 21 -8.44 -7.76 1.98
CA PRO A 21 -7.76 -8.59 2.97
C PRO A 21 -8.55 -8.63 4.29
N ILE A 22 -8.52 -9.77 4.97
CA ILE A 22 -9.16 -9.96 6.28
C ILE A 22 -8.13 -9.71 7.37
N ILE A 23 -8.47 -8.86 8.33
CA ILE A 23 -7.60 -8.53 9.46
C ILE A 23 -7.30 -9.77 10.30
N ASN A 24 -6.02 -10.00 10.60
CA ASN A 24 -5.59 -11.06 11.49
C ASN A 24 -5.66 -10.58 12.95
N LYS A 25 -6.66 -11.04 13.70
CA LYS A 25 -6.82 -10.62 15.10
C LYS A 25 -5.61 -11.08 15.95
N PRO A 26 -5.13 -10.25 16.89
CA PRO A 26 -5.72 -9.01 17.42
C PRO A 26 -5.25 -7.71 16.72
N GLU A 27 -4.65 -7.76 15.53
CA GLU A 27 -4.22 -6.56 14.80
C GLU A 27 -5.41 -5.69 14.36
N LEU A 28 -5.14 -4.43 13.99
CA LEU A 28 -6.18 -3.47 13.60
C LEU A 28 -6.16 -3.15 12.09
N ALA A 29 -5.12 -3.54 11.37
CA ALA A 29 -4.98 -3.26 9.95
C ALA A 29 -4.17 -4.33 9.22
N ILE A 30 -4.45 -4.48 7.94
CA ILE A 30 -3.72 -5.35 7.01
C ILE A 30 -3.66 -4.67 5.64
N VAL A 31 -2.55 -4.87 4.92
CA VAL A 31 -2.42 -4.49 3.51
C VAL A 31 -2.22 -5.71 2.63
N ALA A 32 -2.90 -5.73 1.50
CA ALA A 32 -2.60 -6.63 0.39
C ALA A 32 -1.87 -5.89 -0.74
N LEU A 33 -0.76 -6.45 -1.21
CA LEU A 33 0.04 -5.96 -2.33
C LEU A 33 -0.32 -6.75 -3.58
N GLY A 34 -0.85 -6.07 -4.60
CA GLY A 34 -1.12 -6.65 -5.90
C GLY A 34 0.15 -6.85 -6.74
N ALA A 35 0.02 -7.55 -7.86
CA ALA A 35 1.12 -7.74 -8.79
C ALA A 35 1.55 -6.39 -9.39
N THR A 36 2.86 -6.15 -9.47
CA THR A 36 3.39 -4.97 -10.17
C THR A 36 3.28 -5.17 -11.67
N GLN A 37 2.64 -4.24 -12.37
CA GLN A 37 2.40 -4.30 -13.81
C GLN A 37 2.98 -3.09 -14.52
N ARG A 38 3.42 -3.27 -15.77
CA ARG A 38 3.82 -2.15 -16.63
C ARG A 38 2.59 -1.64 -17.36
N LEU A 39 2.12 -0.44 -17.01
CA LEU A 39 0.90 0.16 -17.56
C LEU A 39 1.19 1.53 -18.20
N PRO A 40 0.45 1.93 -19.25
CA PRO A 40 0.53 3.28 -19.79
C PRO A 40 -0.06 4.28 -18.80
N ARG A 41 0.68 5.34 -18.50
CA ARG A 41 0.28 6.46 -17.64
C ARG A 41 0.76 7.77 -18.25
N PHE A 42 0.17 8.88 -17.85
CA PHE A 42 0.66 10.20 -18.22
C PHE A 42 1.83 10.61 -17.32
N ASP A 43 2.83 11.28 -17.90
CA ASP A 43 3.80 12.07 -17.15
C ASP A 43 3.26 13.49 -16.88
N ALA A 44 4.11 14.38 -16.36
CA ALA A 44 3.73 15.75 -16.04
C ALA A 44 3.50 16.63 -17.28
N GLU A 45 3.93 16.17 -18.45
CA GLU A 45 3.77 16.84 -19.75
C GLU A 45 2.68 16.19 -20.61
N ASP A 46 1.77 15.42 -19.99
CA ASP A 46 0.65 14.71 -20.63
C ASP A 46 1.08 13.70 -21.71
N ARG A 47 2.31 13.18 -21.66
CA ARG A 47 2.79 12.14 -22.57
C ARG A 47 2.53 10.75 -22.00
N VAL A 48 2.15 9.82 -22.86
CA VAL A 48 1.98 8.42 -22.45
C VAL A 48 3.34 7.76 -22.25
N VAL A 49 3.62 7.37 -21.01
CA VAL A 49 4.85 6.70 -20.59
C VAL A 49 4.53 5.37 -19.90
N ALA A 50 5.45 4.41 -20.03
CA ALA A 50 5.34 3.15 -19.29
C ALA A 50 5.71 3.37 -17.82
N ARG A 51 4.82 2.99 -16.89
CA ARG A 51 5.07 3.02 -15.44
C ARG A 51 4.85 1.65 -14.81
N ARG A 52 5.64 1.34 -13.79
CA ARG A 52 5.41 0.18 -12.91
C ARG A 52 4.38 0.59 -11.88
N ILE A 53 3.22 -0.07 -11.89
CA ILE A 53 2.10 0.23 -11.00
C ILE A 53 1.83 -1.01 -10.15
N MET A 54 1.75 -0.81 -8.84
CA MET A 54 1.36 -1.83 -7.86
C MET A 54 0.08 -1.38 -7.18
N PRO A 55 -1.06 -2.06 -7.36
CA PRO A 55 -2.26 -1.77 -6.60
C PRO A 55 -2.08 -2.21 -5.15
N ILE A 56 -2.66 -1.45 -4.23
CA ILE A 56 -2.58 -1.67 -2.79
C ILE A 56 -4.00 -1.64 -2.22
N SER A 57 -4.30 -2.59 -1.34
CA SER A 57 -5.60 -2.69 -0.69
C SER A 57 -5.43 -2.72 0.82
N TRP A 58 -5.98 -1.73 1.52
CA TRP A 58 -5.99 -1.68 2.98
C TRP A 58 -7.34 -2.12 3.53
N SER A 59 -7.30 -2.92 4.59
CA SER A 59 -8.44 -3.13 5.50
C SER A 59 -8.04 -2.64 6.89
N GLY A 60 -8.94 -1.93 7.55
CA GLY A 60 -8.76 -1.43 8.91
C GLY A 60 -10.03 -1.63 9.74
N ASP A 61 -9.87 -1.82 11.05
CA ASP A 61 -11.00 -1.91 11.97
C ASP A 61 -11.61 -0.52 12.18
N HIS A 62 -12.72 -0.25 11.49
CA HIS A 62 -13.40 1.05 11.53
C HIS A 62 -14.00 1.44 12.89
N ARG A 63 -14.04 0.51 13.87
CA ARG A 63 -14.40 0.85 15.26
C ARG A 63 -13.30 1.67 15.94
N VAL A 64 -12.08 1.62 15.43
CA VAL A 64 -10.89 2.26 16.00
C VAL A 64 -10.23 3.24 15.01
N ILE A 65 -10.21 2.91 13.72
CA ILE A 65 -9.51 3.68 12.68
C ILE A 65 -10.52 4.32 11.73
N ASP A 66 -10.53 5.65 11.64
CA ASP A 66 -11.35 6.36 10.66
C ASP A 66 -10.73 6.36 9.25
N GLY A 67 -11.57 6.62 8.24
CA GLY A 67 -11.13 6.60 6.83
C GLY A 67 -10.09 7.66 6.47
N ALA A 68 -10.11 8.84 7.11
CA ALA A 68 -9.15 9.89 6.83
C ALA A 68 -7.76 9.53 7.37
N THR A 69 -7.70 8.88 8.54
CA THR A 69 -6.48 8.33 9.13
C THR A 69 -5.87 7.26 8.22
N MET A 70 -6.68 6.31 7.73
CA MET A 70 -6.21 5.33 6.75
C MET A 70 -5.71 5.97 5.45
N ALA A 71 -6.43 6.95 4.90
CA ALA A 71 -6.05 7.62 3.66
C ALA A 71 -4.74 8.38 3.80
N ARG A 72 -4.55 9.11 4.91
CA ARG A 72 -3.29 9.83 5.21
C ARG A 72 -2.12 8.87 5.34
N PHE A 73 -2.29 7.77 6.08
CA PHE A 73 -1.26 6.74 6.22
C PHE A 73 -0.91 6.12 4.86
N SER A 74 -1.91 5.72 4.07
CA SER A 74 -1.71 5.15 2.74
C SER A 74 -0.97 6.11 1.80
N ASN A 75 -1.31 7.40 1.81
CA ASN A 75 -0.63 8.42 1.01
C ASN A 75 0.81 8.65 1.43
N HIS A 76 1.08 8.66 2.75
CA HIS A 76 2.44 8.77 3.26
C HIS A 76 3.29 7.54 2.88
N TRP A 77 2.76 6.34 3.09
CA TRP A 77 3.40 5.10 2.69
C TRP A 77 3.67 5.04 1.17
N LYS A 78 2.68 5.42 0.35
CA LYS A 78 2.84 5.59 -1.10
C LYS A 78 3.98 6.54 -1.44
N ARG A 79 4.01 7.72 -0.81
CA ARG A 79 5.04 8.74 -1.08
C ARG A 79 6.45 8.22 -0.78
N LEU A 80 6.63 7.49 0.33
CA LEU A 80 7.91 6.87 0.66
C LEU A 80 8.33 5.82 -0.38
N LEU A 81 7.39 5.02 -0.88
CA LEU A 81 7.69 4.02 -1.92
C LEU A 81 7.96 4.63 -3.29
N GLU A 82 7.28 5.71 -3.66
CA GLU A 82 7.49 6.43 -4.92
C GLU A 82 8.77 7.29 -4.87
N GLN A 83 9.20 7.73 -3.69
CA GLN A 83 10.40 8.54 -3.46
C GLN A 83 11.22 7.99 -2.27
N PRO A 84 11.95 6.88 -2.44
CA PRO A 84 12.66 6.21 -1.34
C PRO A 84 13.70 7.08 -0.62
N ALA A 85 14.22 8.13 -1.27
CA ALA A 85 15.11 9.10 -0.66
C ALA A 85 14.52 9.77 0.60
N LEU A 86 13.19 9.91 0.66
CA LEU A 86 12.50 10.50 1.81
C LEU A 86 12.61 9.63 3.08
N MET A 87 12.77 8.31 2.94
CA MET A 87 12.95 7.42 4.10
C MET A 87 14.22 7.77 4.88
N PHE A 88 15.28 8.22 4.21
CA PHE A 88 16.52 8.64 4.87
C PHE A 88 16.38 9.96 5.60
N ALA A 89 15.52 10.87 5.12
CA ALA A 89 15.27 12.16 5.76
C ALA A 89 14.44 12.02 7.04
N GLU A 90 13.64 10.95 7.16
CA GLU A 90 12.81 10.69 8.35
C GLU A 90 13.49 9.78 9.38
N ALA A 91 14.58 9.09 9.00
CA ALA A 91 15.33 8.20 9.86
C ALA A 91 16.40 8.90 10.72
N GLY A 92 16.62 10.20 10.52
CA GLY A 92 17.54 11.06 11.28
C GLY A 92 16.79 12.01 12.21
#